data_AF-A0A9P6V3N4-F1
#
_entry.id   AF-A0A9P6V3N4-F1
#
_cell.length_a   1.000
_cell.length_b   1.000
_cell.length_c   1.000
_cell.angle_alpha   90.00
_cell.angle_beta   90.00
_cell.angle_gamma   90.00
#
_symmetry.space_group_name_H-M   'P 1'
#
loop_
_entity.id
_entity.type
_entity.pdbx_description
1 polymer ?
#
loop_
_entity_poly.entity_id
_entity_poly.type
_entity_poly.pdbx_seq_one_letter_code
_entity_poly.pdbx_strand_id
1 'polypeptide(L)'
;MSASLSYLERSKLHSNPTAKAFLELMERKKSNLSVAADLNQKAALIELADKVGPYICLLKTHIDVVEDFDQDLVDQLTALAKKHDFMIFEDRKFADIGNTVKLQYGSGIYKIASWSDITNAHMVPGEGIVQGLRE
;
A
#
# COMPACT_ATOMS: atom_id res chain seq x y z
N MET A 1 -22.03 -22.60 -11.87
CA MET A 1 -21.24 -21.52 -11.25
C MET A 1 -20.10 -22.18 -10.50
N SER A 2 -18.84 -21.88 -10.79
CA SER A 2 -17.78 -22.38 -9.92
C SER A 2 -17.95 -21.68 -8.57
N ALA A 3 -17.91 -22.43 -7.47
CA ALA A 3 -17.93 -21.82 -6.15
C ALA A 3 -16.73 -20.86 -6.03
N SER A 4 -16.96 -19.63 -5.62
CA SER A 4 -15.88 -18.67 -5.38
C SER A 4 -15.11 -19.12 -4.14
N LEU A 5 -13.82 -19.34 -4.28
CA LEU A 5 -12.93 -19.64 -3.15
C LEU A 5 -12.93 -18.46 -2.16
N SER A 6 -12.89 -18.77 -0.87
CA SER A 6 -12.67 -17.81 0.22
C SER A 6 -11.30 -17.13 0.11
N TYR A 7 -11.10 -16.04 0.86
CA TYR A 7 -9.78 -15.37 0.90
C TYR A 7 -8.69 -16.32 1.42
N LEU A 8 -8.98 -17.12 2.45
CA LEU A 8 -8.05 -18.11 2.98
C LEU A 8 -7.69 -19.22 1.99
N GLU A 9 -8.65 -19.68 1.18
CA GLU A 9 -8.36 -20.67 0.15
C GLU A 9 -7.51 -20.07 -0.98
N ARG A 10 -7.79 -18.82 -1.36
CA ARG A 10 -7.01 -18.08 -2.36
C ARG A 10 -5.58 -17.80 -1.88
N SER A 11 -5.36 -17.53 -0.59
CA SER A 11 -4.01 -17.28 -0.05
C SER A 11 -3.09 -18.48 -0.25
N LYS A 12 -3.62 -19.70 -0.12
CA LYS A 12 -2.88 -20.96 -0.35
C LYS A 12 -2.44 -21.15 -1.80
N LEU A 13 -3.07 -20.46 -2.75
CA LEU A 13 -2.80 -20.61 -4.19
C LEU A 13 -1.85 -19.55 -4.77
N HIS A 14 -1.61 -18.45 -4.06
CA HIS A 14 -0.68 -17.41 -4.54
C HIS A 14 0.78 -17.79 -4.29
N SER A 15 1.71 -17.30 -5.11
CA SER A 15 3.16 -17.39 -4.85
C SER A 15 3.72 -16.12 -4.22
N ASN A 16 3.09 -14.95 -4.44
CA ASN A 16 3.50 -13.66 -3.90
C ASN A 16 3.22 -13.57 -2.37
N PRO A 17 4.25 -13.39 -1.51
CA PRO A 17 4.07 -13.32 -0.06
C PRO A 17 3.12 -12.21 0.41
N THR A 18 3.21 -11.01 -0.18
CA THR A 18 2.32 -9.88 0.12
C THR A 18 0.87 -10.22 -0.20
N ALA A 19 0.60 -10.86 -1.33
CA ALA A 19 -0.74 -11.29 -1.69
C ALA A 19 -1.30 -12.35 -0.72
N LYS A 20 -0.47 -13.29 -0.26
CA LYS A 20 -0.87 -14.27 0.77
C LYS A 20 -1.26 -13.57 2.07
N ALA A 21 -0.36 -12.74 2.58
CA ALA A 21 -0.57 -12.01 3.83
C ALA A 21 -1.80 -11.10 3.76
N PHE A 22 -2.04 -10.45 2.61
CA PHE A 22 -3.21 -9.58 2.43
C PHE A 22 -4.51 -10.37 2.46
N LEU A 23 -4.58 -11.52 1.78
CA LEU A 23 -5.77 -12.38 1.79
C LEU A 23 -6.03 -12.99 3.17
N GLU A 24 -4.99 -13.41 3.88
CA GLU A 24 -5.11 -13.90 5.25
C GLU A 24 -5.57 -12.81 6.21
N LEU A 25 -5.10 -11.57 6.04
CA LEU A 25 -5.53 -10.40 6.79
C LEU A 25 -7.02 -10.11 6.57
N MET A 26 -7.47 -10.13 5.30
CA MET A 26 -8.89 -9.96 4.96
C MET A 26 -9.77 -11.04 5.62
N GLU A 27 -9.28 -12.29 5.64
CA GLU A 27 -9.97 -13.39 6.32
C GLU A 27 -10.05 -13.18 7.83
N ARG A 28 -8.93 -12.84 8.50
CA ARG A 28 -8.87 -12.65 9.95
C ARG A 28 -9.72 -11.48 10.41
N LYS A 29 -9.69 -10.36 9.68
CA LYS A 29 -10.43 -9.14 10.02
C LYS A 29 -11.86 -9.12 9.51
N LYS A 30 -12.24 -10.09 8.67
CA LYS A 30 -13.53 -10.10 7.98
C LYS A 30 -13.82 -8.78 7.26
N SER A 31 -12.77 -8.20 6.69
CA SER A 31 -12.83 -6.93 5.95
C SER A 31 -12.12 -7.06 4.61
N ASN A 32 -12.78 -6.55 3.58
CA ASN A 32 -12.21 -6.36 2.25
C ASN A 32 -12.23 -4.87 1.85
N LEU A 33 -12.40 -3.97 2.82
CA LEU A 33 -12.47 -2.54 2.59
C LEU A 33 -11.06 -1.95 2.50
N SER A 34 -10.81 -1.27 1.39
CA SER A 34 -9.71 -0.32 1.26
C SER A 34 -10.23 1.10 1.41
N VAL A 35 -9.59 1.90 2.26
CA VAL A 35 -9.91 3.33 2.42
C VAL A 35 -8.89 4.16 1.64
N ALA A 36 -9.38 5.03 0.78
CA ALA A 36 -8.60 6.09 0.14
C ALA A 36 -8.49 7.29 1.09
N ALA A 37 -7.31 7.49 1.68
CA ALA A 37 -7.03 8.58 2.61
C ALA A 37 -6.48 9.80 1.86
N ASP A 38 -7.31 10.41 1.02
CA ASP A 38 -6.91 11.54 0.18
C ASP A 38 -7.00 12.86 0.98
N LEU A 39 -6.10 13.02 1.95
CA LEU A 39 -5.98 14.19 2.83
C LEU A 39 -4.59 14.81 2.69
N ASN A 40 -4.48 16.13 2.84
CA ASN A 40 -3.24 16.89 2.63
C ASN A 40 -2.51 17.28 3.93
N GLN A 41 -3.01 16.86 5.10
CA GLN A 41 -2.42 17.19 6.40
C GLN A 41 -2.10 15.91 7.18
N LYS A 42 -0.87 15.82 7.71
CA LYS A 42 -0.36 14.69 8.51
C LYS A 42 -1.29 14.31 9.65
N ALA A 43 -1.73 15.28 10.44
CA ALA A 43 -2.60 15.03 11.60
C ALA A 43 -3.93 14.36 11.21
N ALA A 44 -4.53 14.80 10.11
CA ALA A 44 -5.80 14.26 9.62
C ALA A 44 -5.64 12.84 9.06
N LEU A 45 -4.52 12.54 8.40
CA LEU A 45 -4.19 11.18 7.94
C LEU A 45 -4.04 10.20 9.11
N ILE A 46 -3.29 10.58 10.14
CA ILE A 46 -3.08 9.76 11.34
C ILE A 46 -4.41 9.54 12.07
N GLU A 47 -5.21 10.59 12.26
CA GLU A 47 -6.52 10.49 12.91
C GLU A 47 -7.47 9.57 12.14
N LEU A 48 -7.53 9.71 10.81
CA LEU A 48 -8.34 8.83 9.98
C LEU A 48 -7.87 7.39 10.10
N ALA A 49 -6.57 7.13 9.93
CA ALA A 49 -5.98 5.80 9.98
C ALA A 49 -6.23 5.09 11.32
N ASP A 50 -6.15 5.79 12.45
CA ASP A 50 -6.43 5.20 13.77
C ASP A 50 -7.91 4.86 13.95
N LYS A 51 -8.82 5.72 13.45
CA LYS A 51 -10.28 5.50 13.54
C LYS A 51 -10.76 4.35 12.66
N VAL A 52 -10.29 4.30 11.41
CA VAL A 52 -10.75 3.28 10.44
C VAL A 52 -9.95 1.98 10.54
N GLY A 53 -8.75 2.03 11.11
CA GLY A 53 -7.80 0.92 11.20
C GLY A 53 -8.43 -0.42 11.55
N PRO A 54 -9.25 -0.54 12.62
CA PRO A 54 -9.87 -1.81 13.00
C PRO A 54 -10.77 -2.44 11.92
N TYR A 55 -11.27 -1.65 10.97
CA TYR A 55 -12.31 -2.04 10.01
C TYR A 55 -11.81 -2.21 8.57
N ILE A 56 -10.56 -1.84 8.27
CA ILE A 56 -10.01 -1.86 6.90
C ILE A 56 -8.96 -2.96 6.73
N CYS A 57 -8.78 -3.45 5.51
CA CYS A 57 -7.63 -4.29 5.18
C CYS A 57 -6.48 -3.50 4.55
N LEU A 58 -6.77 -2.34 3.95
CA LEU A 58 -5.82 -1.55 3.18
C LEU A 58 -6.07 -0.05 3.33
N LEU A 59 -5.03 0.71 3.70
CA LEU A 59 -5.05 2.16 3.68
C LEU A 59 -4.30 2.63 2.42
N LYS A 60 -5.00 3.27 1.49
CA LYS A 60 -4.41 3.85 0.28
C LYS A 60 -4.03 5.30 0.53
N THR A 61 -2.81 5.68 0.19
CA THR A 61 -2.27 7.04 0.36
C THR A 61 -1.93 7.69 -0.98
N HIS A 62 -1.82 9.02 -0.95
CA HIS A 62 -1.10 9.85 -1.91
C HIS A 62 -0.13 10.70 -1.09
N ILE A 63 1.06 10.19 -0.81
CA ILE A 63 1.98 10.88 0.11
C ILE A 63 2.49 12.22 -0.45
N ASP A 64 2.45 12.36 -1.77
CA ASP A 64 2.89 13.53 -2.53
C ASP A 64 1.95 14.74 -2.41
N VAL A 65 0.72 14.56 -1.94
CA VAL A 65 -0.21 15.67 -1.68
C VAL A 65 -0.18 16.18 -0.23
N VAL A 66 0.61 15.56 0.65
CA VAL A 66 0.73 15.96 2.05
C VAL A 66 1.68 17.14 2.18
N GLU A 67 1.16 18.28 2.63
CA GLU A 67 1.89 19.55 2.66
C GLU A 67 2.96 19.59 3.75
N ASP A 68 2.70 18.92 4.88
CA ASP A 68 3.53 18.87 6.08
C ASP A 68 4.21 17.50 6.25
N PHE A 69 4.59 16.86 5.13
CA PHE A 69 5.28 15.57 5.12
C PHE A 69 6.63 15.61 5.87
N ASP A 70 6.82 14.65 6.76
CA ASP A 70 8.12 14.28 7.35
C ASP A 70 8.17 12.75 7.58
N GLN A 71 9.32 12.22 8.01
CA GLN A 71 9.42 10.79 8.28
C GLN A 71 8.65 10.33 9.52
N ASP A 72 8.30 11.24 10.43
CA ASP A 72 7.48 10.89 11.59
C ASP A 72 6.04 10.54 11.18
N LEU A 73 5.51 11.10 10.08
CA LEU A 73 4.25 10.62 9.48
C LEU A 73 4.35 9.14 9.08
N VAL A 74 5.45 8.74 8.44
CA VAL A 74 5.68 7.35 8.02
C VAL A 74 5.78 6.42 9.24
N ASP A 75 6.53 6.84 10.26
CA ASP A 75 6.68 6.07 11.50
C ASP A 75 5.33 5.87 12.21
N GLN A 76 4.51 6.92 12.28
CA GLN A 76 3.17 6.83 12.88
C GLN A 76 2.20 5.98 12.05
N LEU A 77 2.16 6.13 10.71
CA LEU A 77 1.31 5.31 9.85
C LEU A 77 1.67 3.83 9.93
N THR A 78 2.96 3.50 9.90
CA THR A 78 3.43 2.10 10.02
C THR A 78 3.17 1.53 11.41
N ALA A 79 3.24 2.34 12.47
CA ALA A 79 2.83 1.92 13.81
C ALA A 79 1.32 1.63 13.88
N LEU A 80 0.48 2.44 13.24
CA LEU A 80 -0.97 2.21 13.16
C LEU A 80 -1.32 0.97 12.33
N ALA A 81 -0.63 0.77 11.20
CA ALA A 81 -0.77 -0.43 10.37
C ALA A 81 -0.51 -1.71 11.17
N LYS A 82 0.56 -1.72 11.99
CA LYS A 82 0.86 -2.81 12.92
C LYS A 82 -0.16 -2.94 14.04
N LYS A 83 -0.57 -1.83 14.65
CA LYS A 83 -1.55 -1.80 15.75
C LYS A 83 -2.89 -2.39 15.34
N HIS A 84 -3.35 -2.06 14.13
CA HIS A 84 -4.69 -2.40 13.66
C HIS A 84 -4.72 -3.52 12.63
N ASP A 85 -3.59 -4.11 12.26
CA ASP A 85 -3.45 -5.16 11.23
C ASP A 85 -4.07 -4.71 9.89
N PHE A 86 -3.51 -3.68 9.25
CA PHE A 86 -3.82 -3.32 7.86
C PHE A 86 -2.53 -3.10 7.05
N MET A 87 -2.61 -3.20 5.73
CA MET A 87 -1.50 -2.88 4.82
C MET A 87 -1.59 -1.44 4.32
N ILE A 88 -0.47 -0.87 3.90
CA ILE A 88 -0.38 0.45 3.28
C ILE A 88 -0.13 0.32 1.78
N PHE A 89 -0.91 1.07 1.00
CA PHE A 89 -0.78 1.16 -0.45
C PHE A 89 -0.57 2.60 -0.90
N GLU A 90 0.66 2.94 -1.29
CA GLU A 90 0.94 4.21 -1.94
C GLU A 90 0.53 4.16 -3.42
N ASP A 91 -0.51 4.92 -3.75
CA ASP A 91 -1.12 5.00 -5.08
C ASP A 91 -0.34 5.94 -6.02
N ARG A 92 0.97 5.70 -6.13
CA ARG A 92 1.89 6.60 -6.83
C ARG A 92 1.68 6.64 -8.34
N LYS A 93 1.09 5.59 -8.92
CA LYS A 93 0.87 5.42 -10.36
C LYS A 93 2.14 5.67 -11.18
N PHE A 94 3.21 4.92 -10.88
CA PHE A 94 4.46 5.03 -11.63
C PHE A 94 4.22 4.87 -13.14
N ALA A 95 4.83 5.72 -13.98
CA ALA A 95 4.55 5.75 -15.42
C ALA A 95 5.77 6.17 -16.25
N ASP A 96 6.97 5.81 -15.81
CA ASP A 96 8.24 6.16 -16.45
C ASP A 96 9.06 4.90 -16.80
N ILE A 97 10.23 5.07 -17.41
CA ILE A 97 11.16 3.98 -17.73
C ILE A 97 11.80 3.38 -16.47
N GLY A 98 12.27 2.13 -16.57
CA GLY A 98 12.72 1.31 -15.44
C GLY A 98 13.71 2.00 -14.47
N ASN A 99 14.77 2.61 -14.98
CA ASN A 99 15.76 3.27 -14.10
C ASN A 99 15.16 4.47 -13.35
N THR A 100 14.27 5.22 -13.98
CA THR A 100 13.63 6.38 -13.35
C THR A 100 12.69 5.95 -12.23
N VAL A 101 11.83 4.96 -12.47
CA VAL A 101 10.88 4.49 -11.45
C VAL A 101 11.57 3.83 -10.26
N LYS A 102 12.72 3.19 -10.47
CA LYS A 102 13.56 2.65 -9.38
C LYS A 102 13.97 3.75 -8.39
N LEU A 103 14.47 4.88 -8.91
CA LEU A 103 14.86 6.02 -8.07
C LEU A 103 13.64 6.71 -7.42
N GLN A 104 12.53 6.84 -8.15
CA GLN A 104 11.30 7.42 -7.60
C GLN A 104 10.70 6.56 -6.47
N TYR A 105 10.84 5.24 -6.56
CA TYR A 105 10.31 4.30 -5.57
C TYR A 105 11.22 4.13 -4.35
N GLY A 106 12.53 3.93 -4.57
CA GLY A 106 13.47 3.62 -3.50
C GLY A 106 14.19 4.81 -2.87
N SER A 107 14.18 5.98 -3.50
CA SER A 107 14.96 7.16 -3.08
C SER A 107 14.08 8.41 -2.88
N GLY A 108 14.69 9.59 -2.94
CA GLY A 108 13.99 10.86 -2.78
C GLY A 108 13.56 11.13 -1.34
N ILE A 109 12.65 12.10 -1.21
CA ILE A 109 12.09 12.52 0.09
C ILE A 109 11.21 11.40 0.66
N TYR A 110 10.36 10.79 -0.18
CA TYR A 110 9.32 9.87 0.27
C TYR A 110 9.79 8.43 0.52
N LYS A 111 10.84 7.96 -0.18
CA LYS A 111 11.38 6.59 -0.05
C LYS A 111 10.29 5.52 0.03
N ILE A 112 9.33 5.55 -0.90
CA ILE A 112 8.07 4.80 -0.85
C ILE A 112 8.29 3.31 -0.55
N ALA A 113 9.32 2.71 -1.15
CA ALA A 113 9.67 1.29 -0.95
C ALA A 113 10.02 0.91 0.49
N SER A 114 10.34 1.87 1.37
CA SER A 114 10.72 1.59 2.75
C SER A 114 9.54 1.40 3.70
N TRP A 115 8.31 1.72 3.28
CA TRP A 115 7.13 1.70 4.16
C TRP A 115 5.83 1.25 3.50
N SER A 116 5.72 1.35 2.17
CA SER A 116 4.51 0.93 1.46
C SER A 116 4.55 -0.57 1.17
N ASP A 117 3.55 -1.33 1.63
CA ASP A 117 3.44 -2.77 1.35
C ASP A 117 3.14 -3.04 -0.13
N ILE A 118 2.34 -2.14 -0.74
CA ILE A 118 1.85 -2.25 -2.11
C ILE A 118 2.09 -0.91 -2.81
N THR A 119 2.37 -0.93 -4.12
CA THR A 119 2.27 0.25 -4.98
C THR A 119 1.71 -0.15 -6.35
N ASN A 120 1.53 0.79 -7.27
CA ASN A 120 0.99 0.53 -8.60
C ASN A 120 1.74 1.27 -9.71
N ALA A 121 1.58 0.78 -10.93
CA ALA A 121 2.25 1.32 -12.10
C ALA A 121 1.33 1.26 -13.32
N HIS A 122 1.46 2.22 -14.23
CA HIS A 122 0.85 2.19 -15.55
C HIS A 122 1.68 1.31 -16.49
N MET A 123 1.01 0.51 -17.32
CA MET A 123 1.67 -0.38 -18.28
C MET A 123 2.10 0.33 -19.58
N VAL A 124 1.79 1.61 -19.75
CA VAL A 124 2.11 2.38 -20.96
C VAL A 124 3.61 2.38 -21.33
N PRO A 125 4.58 2.40 -20.39
CA PRO A 125 6.01 2.40 -20.74
C PRO A 125 6.57 1.00 -21.10
N GLY A 126 5.75 -0.05 -21.04
CA GLY A 126 6.18 -1.44 -21.27
C GLY A 126 6.73 -2.12 -20.01
N GLU A 127 7.21 -3.37 -20.16
CA GLU A 127 7.59 -4.24 -19.03
C GLU A 127 8.78 -3.73 -18.19
N GLY A 128 9.61 -2.85 -18.76
CA GLY A 128 10.77 -2.26 -18.07
C GLY A 128 10.40 -1.52 -16.78
N ILE A 129 9.16 -1.02 -16.67
CA ILE A 129 8.67 -0.41 -15.44
C ILE A 129 8.55 -1.41 -14.28
N VAL A 130 8.05 -2.61 -14.56
CA VAL A 130 7.89 -3.68 -13.56
C VAL A 130 9.26 -4.21 -13.13
N GLN A 131 10.20 -4.32 -14.07
CA GLN A 131 11.59 -4.70 -13.78
C GLN A 131 12.26 -3.65 -12.90
N GLY A 132 12.13 -2.36 -13.24
CA GLY A 132 12.71 -1.27 -12.46
C GLY A 132 12.16 -1.17 -11.03
N LEU A 133 10.85 -1.36 -10.84
CA LEU A 133 10.23 -1.36 -9.51
C LEU A 133 10.56 -2.59 -8.65
N ARG A 134 11.03 -3.68 -9.28
CA ARG A 134 11.43 -4.91 -8.58
C ARG A 134 12.82 -4.82 -7.96
N GLU A 135 13.71 -4.00 -8.53
CA GLU A 135 15.11 -3.83 -8.10
C GLU A 135 15.28 -2.90 -6.89
#